data_AF-A0A151SBG4-F1
#
_entry.id   AF-A0A151SBG4-F1
#
_cell.length_a   1.000
_cell.length_b   1.000
_cell.length_c   1.000
_cell.angle_alpha   90.00
_cell.angle_beta   90.00
_cell.angle_gamma   90.00
#
_symmetry.space_group_name_H-M   'P 1'
#
loop_
_entity.id
_entity.type
_entity.pdbx_description
1 polymer ?
#
loop_
_entity_poly.entity_id
_entity_poly.type
_entity_poly.pdbx_seq_one_letter_code
_entity_poly.pdbx_strand_id
1 'polypeptide(L)'
;TGASVGVNCQSHGSKWRGKSAVAGGVTDEFGEFMIDLPSHLHAIPNLEKVCTVKIHRIPKASLCRPAHVKKQKGLRLSSFGNGIRTYNAGSIRIKNGGNQ
;
A
#
# COMPACT_ATOMS: atom_id res chain seq x y z
N THR A 1 -6.09 9.36 -9.90
CA THR A 1 -5.44 8.52 -10.93
C THR A 1 -3.94 8.67 -10.86
N GLY A 2 -3.16 7.67 -11.25
CA GLY A 2 -1.71 7.77 -11.43
C GLY A 2 -0.86 7.84 -10.15
N ALA A 3 -1.43 7.60 -8.97
CA ALA A 3 -0.65 7.57 -7.72
C ALA A 3 0.11 6.26 -7.61
N SER A 4 1.39 6.32 -7.24
CA SER A 4 2.20 5.14 -6.96
C SER A 4 1.93 4.67 -5.55
N VAL A 5 1.56 3.39 -5.44
CA VAL A 5 1.20 2.71 -4.20
C VAL A 5 2.14 1.53 -4.01
N GLY A 6 2.60 1.30 -2.79
CA GLY A 6 3.48 0.19 -2.45
C GLY A 6 2.99 -0.57 -1.23
N VAL A 7 3.24 -1.88 -1.22
CA VAL A 7 3.10 -2.73 -0.05
C VAL A 7 4.44 -2.77 0.66
N ASN A 8 4.45 -2.56 1.97
CA ASN A 8 5.63 -2.62 2.82
C ASN A 8 5.36 -3.60 3.96
N CYS A 9 6.20 -4.62 4.08
CA CYS A 9 6.12 -5.62 5.14
C CYS A 9 7.27 -5.48 6.13
N GLN A 10 6.96 -5.64 7.41
CA GLN A 10 7.96 -5.75 8.47
C GLN A 10 8.40 -7.21 8.56
N SER A 11 9.72 -7.47 8.65
CA SER A 11 10.24 -8.81 8.91
C SER A 11 10.69 -8.93 10.36
N HIS A 12 10.02 -9.77 11.16
CA HIS A 12 10.56 -11.07 11.58
C HIS A 12 12.06 -11.30 11.80
N GLY A 13 12.93 -10.32 12.10
CA GLY A 13 14.31 -10.61 12.53
C GLY A 13 15.45 -10.53 11.50
N SER A 14 15.31 -9.91 10.33
CA SER A 14 16.49 -9.50 9.55
C SER A 14 16.24 -8.31 8.64
N LYS A 15 17.06 -7.27 8.84
CA LYS A 15 17.63 -6.25 7.92
C LYS A 15 16.85 -5.73 6.70
N TRP A 16 15.56 -5.99 6.51
CA TRP A 16 14.73 -5.16 5.65
C TRP A 16 14.49 -3.85 6.38
N ARG A 17 15.44 -2.91 6.23
CA ARG A 17 15.24 -1.51 6.61
C ARG A 17 13.90 -1.12 5.99
N GLY A 18 12.88 -0.87 6.82
CA GLY A 18 11.46 -0.66 6.46
C GLY A 18 11.18 0.56 5.58
N LYS A 19 11.90 0.65 4.46
CA LYS A 19 11.99 1.78 3.55
C LYS A 19 11.68 1.38 2.10
N SER A 20 11.84 0.11 1.71
CA SER A 20 11.50 -0.34 0.35
C SER A 20 10.14 -1.04 0.30
N ALA A 21 9.40 -0.82 -0.77
CA ALA A 21 8.20 -1.59 -1.08
C ALA A 21 8.60 -3.02 -1.48
N VAL A 22 7.85 -4.03 -1.00
CA VAL A 22 7.96 -5.43 -1.45
C VAL A 22 7.28 -5.64 -2.81
N ALA A 23 6.26 -4.83 -3.09
CA ALA A 23 5.44 -4.86 -4.29
C ALA A 23 4.84 -3.46 -4.50
N GLY A 24 4.47 -3.11 -5.73
CA GLY A 24 3.89 -1.81 -6.01
C GLY A 24 3.03 -1.80 -7.26
N GLY A 25 2.21 -0.76 -7.37
CA GLY A 25 1.31 -0.52 -8.47
C GLY A 25 0.99 0.96 -8.64
N VAL A 26 0.13 1.26 -9.59
CA VAL A 26 -0.34 2.60 -9.91
C VAL A 26 -1.85 2.63 -9.84
N THR A 27 -2.45 3.71 -9.33
CA THR A 27 -3.91 3.84 -9.30
C THR A 27 -4.49 4.13 -10.68
N ASP A 28 -5.64 3.52 -10.96
CA ASP A 28 -6.41 3.70 -12.19
C ASP A 28 -7.19 5.03 -12.23
N GLU A 29 -8.09 5.17 -13.22
CA GLU A 29 -8.95 6.34 -13.40
C GLU A 29 -9.93 6.59 -12.24
N PHE A 30 -10.30 5.55 -11.48
CA PHE A 30 -11.17 5.64 -10.31
C PHE A 30 -10.39 5.83 -9.00
N GLY A 31 -9.06 5.72 -9.05
CA GLY A 31 -8.20 5.79 -7.88
C GLY A 31 -8.06 4.44 -7.15
N GLU A 32 -8.53 3.35 -7.77
CA GLU A 32 -8.35 1.99 -7.26
C GLU A 32 -7.00 1.42 -7.69
N PHE A 33 -6.54 0.37 -7.00
CA PHE A 33 -5.30 -0.31 -7.32
C PHE A 33 -5.41 -1.81 -6.99
N MET A 34 -4.76 -2.62 -7.80
CA MET A 34 -4.54 -4.05 -7.54
C MET A 34 -3.05 -4.33 -7.61
N ILE A 35 -2.53 -5.08 -6.63
CA ILE A 35 -1.10 -5.40 -6.52
C ILE A 35 -0.99 -6.89 -6.22
N ASP A 36 -0.39 -7.64 -7.15
CA ASP A 36 -0.02 -9.02 -6.89
C ASP A 36 1.18 -9.07 -5.96
N LEU A 37 1.07 -9.89 -4.91
CA LEU A 37 2.15 -10.07 -3.96
C LEU A 37 3.15 -11.11 -4.49
N PRO A 38 4.46 -10.87 -4.32
CA PRO A 38 5.47 -11.88 -4.60
C PRO A 38 5.25 -13.17 -3.80
N SER A 39 5.57 -14.31 -4.42
CA SER A 39 5.35 -15.64 -3.84
C SER A 39 5.96 -15.84 -2.44
N HIS A 40 7.12 -15.24 -2.17
CA HIS A 40 7.77 -15.33 -0.85
C HIS A 40 6.95 -14.68 0.28
N LEU A 41 5.99 -13.81 -0.03
CA LEU A 41 5.07 -13.23 0.94
C LEU A 41 3.86 -14.13 1.20
N HIS A 42 3.52 -15.05 0.30
CA HIS A 42 2.33 -15.93 0.47
C HIS A 42 2.47 -16.86 1.68
N ALA A 43 3.70 -17.21 2.05
CA ALA A 43 4.01 -18.03 3.21
C ALA A 43 3.94 -17.27 4.54
N ILE A 44 3.82 -15.93 4.54
CA ILE A 44 3.77 -15.14 5.76
C ILE A 44 2.43 -15.34 6.46
N PRO A 45 2.42 -15.88 7.71
CA PRO A 45 1.19 -15.97 8.48
C PRO A 45 0.75 -14.59 8.95
N ASN A 46 -0.57 -14.35 8.98
CA ASN A 46 -1.15 -13.06 9.38
C ASN A 46 -0.52 -11.85 8.65
N LEU A 47 -0.34 -11.96 7.33
CA LEU A 47 0.25 -10.93 6.48
C LEU A 47 -0.33 -9.53 6.76
N GLU A 48 -1.63 -9.46 7.06
CA GLU A 48 -2.35 -8.24 7.39
C GLU A 48 -1.85 -7.50 8.64
N LYS A 49 -1.15 -8.19 9.54
CA LYS A 49 -0.55 -7.61 10.76
C LYS A 49 0.86 -7.07 10.53
N VAL A 50 1.56 -7.59 9.53
CA VAL A 50 2.98 -7.26 9.27
C VAL A 50 3.17 -6.37 8.04
N CYS A 51 2.20 -6.33 7.14
CA CYS A 51 2.24 -5.53 5.93
C CYS A 51 1.29 -4.32 6.00
N THR A 52 1.72 -3.24 5.36
CA THR A 52 0.99 -1.98 5.23
C THR A 52 1.06 -1.50 3.79
N VAL A 53 0.06 -0.74 3.36
CA VAL A 53 0.06 -0.04 2.08
C VAL A 53 0.47 1.41 2.30
N LYS A 54 1.37 1.93 1.46
CA LYS A 54 1.86 3.31 1.47
C LYS A 54 1.71 3.94 0.10
N ILE A 55 1.40 5.23 0.09
CA ILE A 55 1.46 6.04 -1.13
C ILE A 55 2.88 6.60 -1.25
N HIS A 56 3.61 6.20 -2.30
CA HIS A 56 4.99 6.64 -2.54
C HIS A 56 5.05 7.94 -3.33
N ARG A 57 4.18 8.09 -4.32
CA ARG A 57 4.19 9.25 -5.21
C ARG A 57 2.77 9.62 -5.61
N ILE A 58 2.49 10.92 -5.59
CA ILE A 58 1.29 11.51 -6.19
C ILE A 58 1.68 12.10 -7.54
N PRO A 59 0.83 12.02 -8.58
CA PRO A 59 1.07 12.72 -9.84
C PRO A 59 1.26 14.23 -9.59
N LYS A 60 2.23 14.84 -10.27
CA LYS A 60 2.52 16.27 -10.14
C LYS A 60 1.34 17.16 -10.55
N ALA A 61 0.53 16.69 -11.50
CA ALA A 61 -0.69 17.37 -11.95
C ALA A 61 -1.86 17.26 -10.95
N SER A 62 -1.71 16.49 -9.87
CA SER A 62 -2.76 16.39 -8.85
C SER A 62 -2.85 17.69 -8.06
N LEU A 63 -4.09 18.13 -7.80
CA LEU A 63 -4.38 19.22 -6.86
C LEU A 63 -4.04 18.86 -5.41
N CYS A 64 -3.81 17.58 -5.12
CA CYS A 64 -3.30 17.14 -3.83
C CYS A 64 -1.79 17.44 -3.76
N ARG A 65 -1.41 18.55 -3.11
CA ARG A 65 0.00 18.86 -2.80
C ARG A 65 0.34 18.37 -1.40
N PRO A 66 1.08 17.26 -1.25
CA PRO A 66 1.47 16.80 0.07
C PRO A 66 2.75 17.53 0.51
N ALA A 67 2.73 18.15 1.68
CA ALA A 67 3.97 18.57 2.34
C ALA A 67 4.82 17.36 2.75
N HIS A 68 4.18 16.21 3.07
CA HIS A 68 4.80 14.88 3.22
C HIS A 68 3.71 13.79 3.14
N VAL A 69 3.82 12.82 2.21
CA VAL A 69 2.90 11.66 2.14
C VAL A 69 3.36 10.56 3.09
N LYS A 70 3.22 10.77 4.40
CA LYS A 70 3.43 9.68 5.39
C LYS A 70 2.09 9.01 5.75
N LYS A 71 1.30 8.64 4.73
CA LYS A 71 0.06 7.89 4.95
C LYS A 71 0.29 6.42 4.65
N GLN A 72 0.25 5.62 5.71
CA GLN A 72 0.28 4.17 5.66
C GLN A 72 -1.06 3.62 6.18
N LYS A 73 -1.50 2.50 5.64
CA LYS A 73 -2.74 1.85 6.04
C LYS A 73 -2.50 0.36 6.20
N GLY A 74 -2.99 -0.22 7.28
CA GLY A 74 -2.94 -1.67 7.49
C GLY A 74 -3.82 -2.39 6.46
N LEU A 75 -3.47 -3.63 6.16
CA LEU A 75 -4.29 -4.51 5.35
C LEU A 75 -5.35 -5.20 6.21
N ARG A 76 -6.40 -5.70 5.56
CA ARG A 76 -7.41 -6.59 6.13
C ARG A 76 -7.63 -7.75 5.17
N LEU A 77 -7.63 -8.98 5.67
CA LEU A 77 -8.01 -10.14 4.87
C LEU A 77 -9.50 -10.00 4.50
N SER A 78 -9.80 -9.96 3.20
CA SER A 78 -11.17 -9.87 2.69
C SER A 78 -11.71 -11.22 2.24
N SER A 79 -10.86 -12.08 1.68
CA SER A 79 -11.26 -13.43 1.29
C SER A 79 -10.08 -14.41 1.35
N PHE A 80 -10.42 -15.68 1.58
CA PHE A 80 -9.48 -16.79 1.51
C PHE A 80 -10.18 -18.02 0.93
N GLY A 81 -9.63 -18.58 -0.14
CA GLY A 81 -10.17 -19.78 -0.80
C GLY A 81 -9.33 -20.16 -2.02
N ASN A 82 -9.36 -21.44 -2.41
CA ASN A 82 -8.64 -21.96 -3.58
C ASN A 82 -7.15 -21.59 -3.62
N GLY A 83 -6.50 -21.50 -2.45
CA GLY A 83 -5.10 -21.08 -2.34
C GLY A 83 -4.82 -19.59 -2.56
N ILE A 84 -5.86 -18.77 -2.75
CA ILE A 84 -5.77 -17.33 -2.98
C ILE A 84 -6.24 -16.58 -1.73
N ARG A 85 -5.48 -15.55 -1.34
CA ARG A 85 -5.83 -14.60 -0.27
C ARG A 85 -5.96 -13.22 -0.87
N THR A 86 -7.12 -12.60 -0.66
CA THR A 86 -7.34 -11.21 -1.07
C THR A 86 -7.29 -10.32 0.16
N TYR A 87 -6.59 -9.20 0.04
CA TYR A 87 -6.45 -8.21 1.10
C TYR A 87 -6.98 -6.86 0.63
N ASN A 88 -7.67 -6.15 1.53
CA ASN A 88 -8.18 -4.82 1.29
C ASN A 88 -7.46 -3.80 2.20
N ALA A 89 -6.95 -2.72 1.61
CA ALA A 89 -6.33 -1.62 2.34
C ALA A 89 -7.35 -0.57 2.84
N GLY A 90 -8.59 -0.62 2.36
CA GLY A 90 -9.59 0.42 2.52
C GLY A 90 -9.20 1.72 1.81
N SER A 91 -9.92 2.80 2.08
CA SER A 91 -9.67 4.08 1.43
C SER A 91 -8.53 4.86 2.08
N ILE A 92 -7.54 5.28 1.28
CA ILE A 92 -6.48 6.19 1.70
C ILE A 92 -6.77 7.57 1.11
N ARG A 93 -7.18 8.52 1.97
CA ARG A 93 -7.50 9.89 1.54
C ARG A 93 -6.29 10.81 1.72
N ILE A 94 -5.93 11.55 0.69
CA ILE A 94 -4.90 12.59 0.73
C ILE A 94 -5.63 13.94 0.83
N LYS A 95 -5.28 14.76 1.81
CA LYS A 95 -5.84 16.11 1.96
C LYS A 95 -4.84 17.10 1.39
N ASN A 96 -5.33 18.16 0.75
CA ASN A 96 -4.51 19.29 0.38
C ASN A 96 -4.13 20.08 1.63
N GLY A 97 -2.88 20.51 1.75
CA GLY A 97 -2.39 21.31 2.89
C GLY A 97 -2.65 22.80 2.72
N GLY A 98 -3.81 23.20 2.19
CA GLY A 98 -4.17 24.61 2.17
C GLY A 98 -4.35 25.09 3.61
N ASN A 99 -3.55 26.08 4.02
CA ASN A 99 -3.84 26.87 5.21
C ASN A 99 -5.29 27.36 5.09
N GLN A 100 -6.10 27.09 6.11
CA GLN A 100 -7.24 27.96 6.40
C GLN A 100 -6.70 29.32 6.84
#